data_AF-A0A815PT71-F1
#
_entry.id   AF-A0A815PT71-F1
#
_cell.length_a   1.000
_cell.length_b   1.000
_cell.length_c   1.000
_cell.angle_alpha   90.00
_cell.angle_beta   90.00
_cell.angle_gamma   90.00
#
_symmetry.space_group_name_H-M   'P 1'
#
loop_
_entity.id
_entity.type
_entity.pdbx_description
1 polymer ?
#
loop_
_entity_poly.entity_id
_entity_poly.type
_entity_poly.pdbx_seq_one_letter_code
_entity_poly.pdbx_strand_id
1 'polypeptide(L)'
;MGGNSAASTLSYRSGNYDPRDGPNNACDNNTLTTYTNYGTYSANSVTERCGTQTGFYVTLKRGSSVVKGLQFCAEDVNVARDPILITLEGNNAIGANLTVGRNWIPIYSGSIGFEYGPPRLSCGLI
;
A
#
# COMPACT_ATOMS: atom_id res chain seq x y z
N MET A 1 11.28 -4.42 -7.82
CA MET A 1 11.82 -3.25 -7.11
C MET A 1 11.00 -2.04 -7.53
N GLY A 2 10.75 -1.13 -6.59
CA GLY A 2 10.03 0.12 -6.82
C GLY A 2 10.79 1.03 -7.78
N GLY A 3 10.07 1.56 -8.78
CA GLY A 3 10.59 2.54 -9.71
C GLY A 3 10.48 3.97 -9.17
N ASN A 4 10.84 4.95 -9.99
CA ASN A 4 10.51 6.34 -9.70
C ASN A 4 8.99 6.49 -9.60
N SER A 5 8.55 7.28 -8.63
CA SER A 5 7.13 7.41 -8.28
C SER A 5 6.65 8.85 -8.46
N ALA A 6 5.38 9.01 -8.82
CA ALA A 6 4.69 10.29 -8.79
C ALA A 6 3.74 10.32 -7.59
N ALA A 7 3.62 11.47 -6.94
CA ALA A 7 2.69 11.62 -5.82
C ALA A 7 1.24 11.52 -6.33
N SER A 8 0.45 10.62 -5.74
CA SER A 8 -0.99 10.52 -5.97
C SER A 8 -1.73 11.72 -5.36
N THR A 9 -2.82 12.14 -6.00
CA THR A 9 -3.75 13.16 -5.48
C THR A 9 -5.13 12.55 -5.19
N LEU A 10 -6.04 13.33 -4.61
CA LEU A 10 -7.43 12.96 -4.38
C LEU A 10 -8.24 13.01 -5.69
N SER A 11 -8.59 11.85 -6.26
CA SER A 11 -9.35 11.75 -7.52
C SER A 11 -9.83 10.32 -7.78
N TYR A 12 -10.94 10.14 -8.51
CA TYR A 12 -11.44 8.85 -8.98
C TYR A 12 -10.70 8.30 -10.23
N ARG A 13 -9.60 8.95 -10.64
CA ARG A 13 -8.84 8.65 -11.86
C ARG A 13 -7.62 7.76 -11.57
N SER A 14 -7.04 7.21 -12.63
CA SER A 14 -5.75 6.51 -12.57
C SER A 14 -4.66 7.36 -11.92
N GLY A 15 -3.83 6.69 -11.13
CA GLY A 15 -2.70 7.23 -10.37
C GLY A 15 -3.10 7.91 -9.06
N ASN A 16 -4.38 7.91 -8.72
CA ASN A 16 -4.93 8.66 -7.59
C ASN A 16 -5.64 7.75 -6.59
N TYR A 17 -5.82 8.27 -5.37
CA TYR A 17 -6.54 7.58 -4.31
C TYR A 17 -7.99 8.07 -4.21
N ASP A 18 -8.90 7.19 -3.75
CA ASP A 18 -10.31 7.55 -3.51
C ASP A 18 -10.37 8.71 -2.51
N PRO A 19 -11.11 9.79 -2.79
CA PRO A 19 -11.27 10.91 -1.86
C PRO A 19 -11.75 10.55 -0.45
N ARG A 20 -12.37 9.38 -0.25
CA ARG A 20 -12.84 8.87 1.06
C ARG A 20 -11.89 7.85 1.69
N ASP A 21 -11.04 7.21 0.88
CA ASP A 21 -10.13 6.12 1.29
C ASP A 21 -8.66 6.56 1.16
N GLY A 22 -8.31 7.69 1.80
CA GLY A 22 -7.00 8.31 1.68
C GLY A 22 -5.87 7.58 2.42
N PRO A 23 -4.59 7.93 2.17
CA PRO A 23 -3.43 7.25 2.76
C PRO A 23 -3.41 7.18 4.29
N ASN A 24 -4.06 8.13 4.98
CA ASN A 24 -4.13 8.13 6.43
C ASN A 24 -4.84 6.89 6.98
N ASN A 25 -5.77 6.32 6.23
CA ASN A 25 -6.53 5.13 6.63
C ASN A 25 -5.67 3.86 6.64
N ALA A 26 -4.52 3.83 5.94
CA ALA A 26 -3.65 2.65 5.90
C ALA A 26 -2.94 2.37 7.24
N CYS A 27 -2.89 3.36 8.15
CA CYS A 27 -2.13 3.30 9.39
C CYS A 27 -2.87 3.95 10.58
N ASP A 28 -4.21 4.02 10.53
CA ASP A 28 -5.05 4.63 11.57
C ASP A 28 -5.52 3.64 12.66
N ASN A 29 -5.14 2.36 12.54
CA ASN A 29 -5.55 1.28 13.44
C ASN A 29 -7.07 1.06 13.49
N ASN A 30 -7.78 1.35 12.40
CA ASN A 30 -9.22 1.12 12.28
C ASN A 30 -9.52 0.19 11.10
N THR A 31 -10.05 -1.01 11.36
CA THR A 31 -10.38 -1.97 10.30
C THR A 31 -11.66 -1.64 9.52
N LEU A 32 -12.35 -0.55 9.88
CA LEU A 32 -13.54 -0.05 9.18
C LEU A 32 -13.21 1.04 8.15
N THR A 33 -11.95 1.48 8.06
CA THR A 33 -11.47 2.42 7.06
C THR A 33 -10.48 1.70 6.13
N THR A 34 -10.45 2.11 4.86
CA THR A 34 -9.57 1.51 3.84
C THR A 34 -8.70 2.59 3.20
N TYR A 35 -7.50 2.21 2.72
CA TYR A 35 -6.77 2.98 1.71
C TYR A 35 -7.00 2.36 0.33
N THR A 36 -7.51 3.15 -0.61
CA THR A 36 -7.78 2.71 -1.98
C THR A 36 -6.99 3.56 -2.97
N ASN A 37 -6.13 2.95 -3.79
CA ASN A 37 -5.50 3.56 -4.95
C ASN A 37 -5.90 2.85 -6.23
N TYR A 38 -6.20 3.61 -7.28
CA TYR A 38 -6.68 3.04 -8.53
C TYR A 38 -5.56 2.66 -9.51
N GLY A 39 -4.28 2.94 -9.20
CA GLY A 39 -3.14 2.53 -10.01
C GLY A 39 -3.32 2.93 -11.48
N THR A 40 -3.28 1.96 -12.38
CA THR A 40 -3.48 2.20 -13.82
C THR A 40 -4.96 2.23 -14.26
N TYR A 41 -5.89 2.09 -13.32
CA TYR A 41 -7.34 1.99 -13.53
C TYR A 41 -8.09 3.18 -12.90
N SER A 42 -9.43 3.16 -12.93
CA SER A 42 -10.28 4.19 -12.31
C SER A 42 -11.25 3.56 -11.32
N ALA A 43 -11.97 4.39 -10.56
CA ALA A 43 -12.91 3.93 -9.53
C ALA A 43 -14.01 2.97 -10.03
N ASN A 44 -14.30 2.97 -11.34
CA ASN A 44 -15.28 2.08 -11.95
C ASN A 44 -14.72 0.69 -12.29
N SER A 45 -13.46 0.39 -11.96
CA SER A 45 -12.82 -0.90 -12.20
C SER A 45 -12.48 -1.57 -10.88
N VAL A 46 -12.94 -2.81 -10.73
CA VAL A 46 -12.71 -3.64 -9.53
C VAL A 46 -12.09 -4.96 -9.99
N THR A 47 -10.77 -4.94 -10.20
CA THR A 47 -9.98 -6.12 -10.59
C THR A 47 -8.71 -6.17 -9.75
N GLU A 48 -8.09 -7.35 -9.68
CA GLU A 48 -6.82 -7.60 -8.97
C GLU A 48 -5.64 -6.78 -9.50
N ARG A 49 -5.79 -6.17 -10.68
CA ARG A 49 -4.77 -5.35 -11.30
C ARG A 49 -4.89 -3.86 -10.97
N CYS A 50 -6.02 -3.42 -10.41
CA CYS A 50 -6.29 -2.01 -10.14
C CYS A 50 -5.28 -1.39 -9.17
N GLY A 51 -4.80 -2.15 -8.18
CA GLY A 51 -3.79 -1.69 -7.23
C GLY A 51 -2.34 -1.85 -7.71
N THR A 52 -2.09 -2.36 -8.91
CA THR A 52 -0.70 -2.61 -9.36
C THR A 52 0.06 -1.31 -9.59
N GLN A 53 1.36 -1.34 -9.33
CA GLN A 53 2.25 -0.16 -9.40
C GLN A 53 1.82 0.99 -8.49
N THR A 54 1.08 0.67 -7.42
CA THR A 54 0.76 1.61 -6.34
C THR A 54 1.55 1.25 -5.10
N GLY A 55 1.63 2.22 -4.19
CA GLY A 55 2.26 2.05 -2.90
C GLY A 55 2.16 3.35 -2.13
N PHE A 56 2.60 3.28 -0.89
CA PHE A 56 2.80 4.44 -0.04
C PHE A 56 4.07 4.22 0.75
N TYR A 57 4.62 5.31 1.28
CA TYR A 57 5.70 5.24 2.24
C TYR A 57 5.28 5.91 3.53
N VAL A 58 5.93 5.49 4.62
CA VAL A 58 5.75 6.10 5.94
C VAL A 58 7.09 6.59 6.45
N THR A 59 7.10 7.79 7.03
CA THR A 59 8.28 8.32 7.73
C THR A 59 8.14 8.02 9.22
N LEU A 60 8.97 7.12 9.73
CA LEU A 60 8.93 6.74 11.14
C LEU A 60 9.49 7.86 12.02
N LYS A 61 8.67 8.38 12.95
CA LYS A 61 9.12 9.41 13.92
C LYS A 61 10.27 8.92 14.82
N ARG A 62 10.38 7.60 15.03
CA ARG A 62 11.46 6.98 15.82
C ARG A 62 12.80 6.95 15.08
N GLY A 63 12.83 7.34 13.81
CA GLY A 63 14.01 7.26 12.95
C GLY A 63 14.26 5.85 12.42
N SER A 64 15.52 5.55 12.12
CA SER A 64 15.92 4.27 11.53
C SER A 64 15.50 3.09 12.42
N SER A 65 14.88 2.09 11.81
CA SER A 65 14.26 0.97 12.51
C SER A 65 14.49 -0.34 11.74
N VAL A 66 14.59 -1.45 12.48
CA VAL A 66 14.66 -2.80 11.89
C VAL A 66 13.24 -3.32 11.72
N VAL A 67 12.86 -3.68 10.49
CA VAL A 67 11.58 -4.33 10.21
C VAL A 67 11.61 -5.75 10.77
N LYS A 68 10.61 -6.10 11.58
CA LYS A 68 10.42 -7.46 12.12
C LYS A 68 9.26 -8.22 11.46
N GLY A 69 8.29 -7.48 10.95
CA GLY A 69 7.12 -8.03 10.27
C GLY A 69 6.29 -6.90 9.66
N LEU A 70 5.32 -7.29 8.83
CA LEU A 70 4.29 -6.44 8.30
C LEU A 70 2.94 -7.13 8.54
N GLN A 71 1.92 -6.33 8.79
CA GLN A 71 0.56 -6.80 8.99
C GLN A 71 -0.36 -6.04 8.05
N PHE A 72 -1.27 -6.77 7.39
CA PHE A 72 -2.32 -6.20 6.56
C PHE A 72 -3.68 -6.59 7.12
N CYS A 73 -4.66 -5.71 6.94
CA CYS A 73 -6.04 -5.94 7.32
C CYS A 73 -6.88 -5.80 6.05
N ALA A 74 -7.63 -6.84 5.70
CA ALA A 74 -8.43 -6.86 4.48
C ALA A 74 -9.80 -6.23 4.75
N GLU A 75 -10.27 -5.40 3.80
CA GLU A 75 -11.63 -4.86 3.84
C GLU A 75 -12.68 -5.94 3.55
N ASP A 76 -13.94 -5.66 3.88
CA ASP A 76 -15.06 -6.59 3.67
C ASP A 76 -15.58 -6.63 2.23
N VAL A 77 -15.50 -5.51 1.50
CA VAL A 77 -16.36 -5.31 0.33
C VAL A 77 -15.75 -5.85 -0.98
N ASN A 78 -14.45 -5.63 -1.24
CA ASN A 78 -13.87 -5.99 -2.54
C ASN A 78 -12.62 -6.86 -2.39
N VAL A 79 -12.86 -8.16 -2.26
CA VAL A 79 -11.82 -9.22 -2.21
C VAL A 79 -10.83 -9.12 -3.37
N ALA A 80 -11.29 -8.70 -4.56
CA ALA A 80 -10.44 -8.54 -5.73
C ALA A 80 -9.36 -7.46 -5.56
N ARG A 81 -9.46 -6.56 -4.57
CA ARG A 81 -8.48 -5.47 -4.34
C ARG A 81 -7.42 -5.83 -3.30
N ASP A 82 -7.53 -6.99 -2.68
CA ASP A 82 -6.59 -7.47 -1.69
C ASP A 82 -5.17 -7.58 -2.27
N PRO A 83 -4.13 -7.06 -1.58
CA PRO A 83 -2.76 -7.20 -2.06
C PRO A 83 -2.32 -8.66 -1.93
N ILE A 84 -2.02 -9.31 -3.06
CA ILE A 84 -1.51 -10.69 -3.10
C ILE A 84 0.02 -10.71 -2.99
N LEU A 85 0.69 -9.80 -3.72
CA LEU A 85 2.14 -9.67 -3.77
C LEU A 85 2.55 -8.23 -3.42
N ILE A 86 3.60 -8.09 -2.62
CA ILE A 86 4.16 -6.79 -2.27
C ILE A 86 5.67 -6.76 -2.43
N THR A 87 6.20 -5.55 -2.50
CA THR A 87 7.60 -5.24 -2.21
C THR A 87 7.66 -4.32 -1.01
N LEU A 88 8.43 -4.69 0.01
CA LEU A 88 8.81 -3.79 1.09
C LEU A 88 10.22 -3.29 0.83
N GLU A 89 10.39 -1.98 0.91
CA GLU A 89 11.66 -1.31 0.68
C GLU A 89 11.91 -0.28 1.79
N GLY A 90 13.18 -0.04 2.11
CA GLY A 90 13.60 0.93 3.12
C GLY A 90 14.50 2.00 2.52
N ASN A 91 14.45 3.21 3.09
CA ASN A 91 15.25 4.34 2.64
C ASN A 91 15.59 5.25 3.83
N ASN A 92 16.81 5.78 3.85
CA ASN A 92 17.26 6.79 4.81
C ASN A 92 17.35 8.21 4.20
N ALA A 93 16.91 8.39 2.95
CA ALA A 93 16.88 9.66 2.26
C ALA A 93 15.77 10.58 2.80
N ILE A 94 15.95 11.88 2.62
CA ILE A 94 15.05 12.92 3.10
C ILE A 94 14.40 13.70 1.94
N GLY A 95 13.17 14.17 2.16
CA GLY A 95 12.46 15.08 1.25
C GLY A 95 12.19 14.49 -0.14
N ALA A 96 12.48 15.26 -1.19
CA ALA A 96 12.18 14.91 -2.58
C ALA A 96 12.88 13.62 -3.07
N ASN A 97 13.89 13.13 -2.36
CA ASN A 97 14.57 11.88 -2.71
C ASN A 97 13.73 10.62 -2.48
N LEU A 98 12.57 10.73 -1.84
CA LEU A 98 11.65 9.62 -1.59
C LEU A 98 10.88 9.18 -2.85
N THR A 99 10.81 10.00 -3.88
CA THR A 99 10.17 9.63 -5.16
C THR A 99 11.13 8.95 -6.14
N VAL A 100 12.42 8.87 -5.80
CA VAL A 100 13.44 8.28 -6.67
C VAL A 100 13.64 6.81 -6.29
N GLY A 101 13.23 5.89 -7.18
CA GLY A 101 13.21 4.45 -6.91
C GLY A 101 14.55 3.87 -6.49
N ARG A 102 15.65 4.34 -7.12
CA ARG A 102 17.01 3.85 -6.81
C ARG A 102 17.48 4.13 -5.38
N ASN A 103 16.81 5.01 -4.65
CA ASN A 103 17.15 5.32 -3.26
C ASN A 103 16.51 4.32 -2.28
N TRP A 104 15.58 3.48 -2.75
CA TRP A 104 14.93 2.44 -1.97
C TRP A 104 15.73 1.15 -2.02
N ILE A 105 15.93 0.53 -0.86
CA ILE A 105 16.65 -0.73 -0.70
C ILE A 105 15.61 -1.83 -0.44
N PRO A 106 15.56 -2.90 -1.25
CA PRO A 106 14.64 -4.01 -1.02
C PRO A 106 14.88 -4.69 0.34
N ILE A 107 13.80 -4.89 1.09
CA ILE A 107 13.77 -5.64 2.35
C ILE A 107 13.05 -6.97 2.15
N TYR A 108 11.92 -6.95 1.43
CA TYR A 108 11.10 -8.13 1.17
C TYR A 108 10.41 -8.01 -0.19
N SER A 109 10.21 -9.14 -0.86
CA SER A 109 9.41 -9.24 -2.08
C SER A 109 8.75 -10.60 -2.12
N GLY A 110 7.42 -10.64 -2.12
CA GLY A 110 6.70 -11.90 -2.09
C GLY A 110 5.23 -11.78 -1.68
N SER A 111 4.63 -12.93 -1.45
CA SER A 111 3.25 -13.07 -1.00
C SER A 111 3.06 -12.74 0.48
N ILE A 112 1.93 -12.14 0.82
CA ILE A 112 1.53 -11.89 2.22
C ILE A 112 0.52 -12.91 2.76
N GLY A 113 0.23 -13.98 2.02
CA GLY A 113 -0.71 -15.04 2.42
C GLY A 113 -2.17 -14.73 2.14
N PHE A 114 -2.48 -13.64 1.43
CA PHE A 114 -3.85 -13.23 1.10
C PHE A 114 -4.47 -14.08 -0.01
N GLU A 115 -3.68 -14.85 -0.75
CA GLU A 115 -4.12 -15.84 -1.74
C GLU A 115 -5.02 -16.94 -1.17
N TYR A 116 -5.03 -17.12 0.16
CA TYR A 116 -5.85 -18.11 0.85
C TYR A 116 -7.16 -17.55 1.42
N GLY A 117 -7.47 -16.27 1.18
CA GLY A 117 -8.66 -15.61 1.71
C GLY A 117 -8.48 -15.20 3.18
N PRO A 118 -7.91 -14.00 3.44
CA PRO A 118 -7.66 -13.56 4.80
C PRO A 118 -8.97 -13.29 5.55
N PRO A 119 -8.98 -13.37 6.89
CA PRO A 119 -10.13 -12.94 7.67
C PRO A 119 -10.38 -11.44 7.47
N ARG A 120 -11.64 -11.11 7.15
CA ARG A 120 -12.10 -9.75 6.83
C ARG A 120 -12.25 -8.90 8.08
N LEU A 121 -12.11 -7.59 7.95
CA LEU A 121 -12.26 -6.62 9.05
C LEU A 121 -11.35 -6.92 10.25
N SER A 122 -10.27 -7.65 9.99
CA SER A 122 -9.29 -8.09 10.98
C SER A 122 -7.92 -8.06 10.35
N CYS A 123 -6.90 -7.90 11.18
CA CYS A 123 -5.52 -7.88 10.73
C CYS A 123 -4.93 -9.29 10.84
N GLY A 124 -4.16 -9.70 9.82
CA GLY A 124 -3.56 -11.04 9.79
C GLY A 124 -2.66 -11.28 11.01
N LEU A 125 -2.70 -12.45 11.62
CA LEU A 125 -1.79 -12.80 12.72
C LEU A 125 -0.43 -13.19 12.13
N ILE A 126 0.55 -12.28 12.11
CA ILE A 126 1.97 -12.60 11.85
C ILE A 126 2.77 -12.19 13.07
#